data_AF-A0A8J5W9G7-F1
#
_entry.id   AF-A0A8J5W9G7-F1
#
_cell.length_a   1.000
_cell.length_b   1.000
_cell.length_c   1.000
_cell.angle_alpha   90.00
_cell.angle_beta   90.00
_cell.angle_gamma   90.00
#
_symmetry.space_group_name_H-M   'P 1'
#
loop_
_entity.id
_entity.type
_entity.pdbx_description
1 polymer ?
#
loop_
_entity_poly.entity_id
_entity_poly.type
_entity_poly.pdbx_seq_one_letter_code
_entity_poly.pdbx_strand_id
1 'polypeptide(L)'
;MASPQCCANPPTLNPAGGEGKVVDSFGGIRAYVSGAVDSKAAVVLVSDIYGFEAPNLRKIADKVASPIQVWLKEHDTEKAFEEAKPVIAALKEQGASSVGAAGYCWGAKVVVQLAKAHEIQAGVLCHPSFVTVDDVKEAKCPIAILGAEIDRMSPPELVKQFEQVLSSKSGIGYFVKIFPGVEHGWTVRYKNDDAAAVKSAEEALADTTDWFNKNLK
;
A
#
# COMPACT_ATOMS: atom_id res chain seq x y z
N MET A 1 -3.75 36.40 28.73
CA MET A 1 -5.16 35.98 28.56
C MET A 1 -5.29 35.28 27.22
N ALA A 2 -6.10 34.22 27.13
CA ALA A 2 -6.36 33.56 25.85
C ALA A 2 -6.97 34.56 24.85
N SER A 3 -6.71 34.38 23.56
CA SER A 3 -7.27 35.25 22.53
C SER A 3 -8.80 35.15 22.51
N PRO A 4 -9.54 36.19 22.06
CA PRO A 4 -11.00 36.13 21.98
C PRO A 4 -11.52 34.92 21.20
N GLN A 5 -10.77 34.46 20.18
CA GLN A 5 -11.11 33.29 19.39
C GLN A 5 -11.10 31.98 20.20
N CYS A 6 -10.22 31.86 21.20
CA CYS A 6 -10.14 30.69 22.07
C CYS A 6 -11.37 30.52 22.96
N CYS A 7 -12.00 31.63 23.37
CA CYS A 7 -13.19 31.59 24.24
C CYS A 7 -14.51 31.72 23.47
N ALA A 8 -14.51 32.28 22.25
CA ALA A 8 -15.74 32.57 21.51
C ALA A 8 -16.27 31.40 20.67
N ASN A 9 -15.44 30.40 20.34
CA ASN A 9 -15.79 29.33 19.41
C ASN A 9 -15.53 27.93 20.00
N PRO A 10 -16.29 27.50 21.02
CA PRO A 10 -16.16 26.15 21.57
C PRO A 10 -16.46 25.08 20.50
N PRO A 11 -15.81 23.91 20.55
CA PRO A 11 -16.14 22.81 19.64
C PRO A 11 -17.55 22.28 19.94
N THR A 12 -18.29 21.90 18.90
CA THR A 12 -19.52 21.14 19.08
C THR A 12 -19.16 19.75 19.60
N LEU A 13 -19.49 19.49 20.87
CA LEU A 13 -19.23 18.20 21.52
C LEU A 13 -20.13 17.12 20.93
N ASN A 14 -19.55 15.95 20.67
CA ASN A 14 -20.31 14.80 20.20
C ASN A 14 -19.92 13.54 20.99
N PRO A 15 -20.70 13.15 22.01
CA PRO A 15 -20.39 11.98 22.83
C PRO A 15 -20.51 10.67 22.04
N ALA A 16 -21.29 10.64 20.95
CA ALA A 16 -21.44 9.50 20.04
C ALA A 16 -20.44 9.52 18.87
N GLY A 17 -19.53 10.50 18.81
CA GLY A 17 -18.54 10.61 17.73
C GLY A 17 -17.37 9.64 17.89
N GLY A 18 -16.78 9.23 16.77
CA GLY A 18 -15.61 8.36 16.72
C GLY A 18 -15.93 6.86 16.62
N GLU A 19 -14.96 6.07 16.17
CA GLU A 19 -15.08 4.64 15.89
C GLU A 19 -14.56 3.72 17.03
N GLY A 20 -13.80 4.29 17.95
CA GLY A 20 -13.30 3.66 19.17
C GLY A 20 -14.33 3.61 20.29
N LYS A 21 -13.87 3.35 21.51
CA LYS A 21 -14.74 3.19 22.69
C LYS A 21 -14.30 4.08 23.85
N VAL A 22 -15.28 4.59 24.59
CA VAL A 22 -15.04 5.20 25.90
C VAL A 22 -14.92 4.08 26.94
N VAL A 23 -13.87 4.13 27.73
CA VAL A 23 -13.64 3.23 28.86
C VAL A 23 -13.66 4.03 30.16
N ASP A 24 -14.32 3.49 31.18
CA ASP A 24 -14.51 4.20 32.46
C ASP A 24 -13.24 4.29 33.31
N SER A 25 -12.27 3.39 33.07
CA SER A 25 -10.97 3.43 33.72
C SER A 25 -9.88 2.86 32.81
N PHE A 26 -8.98 3.73 32.37
CA PHE A 26 -7.74 3.41 31.68
C PHE A 26 -6.61 4.16 32.38
N GLY A 27 -5.74 3.43 33.09
CA GLY A 27 -4.76 4.07 33.99
C GLY A 27 -5.40 4.87 35.13
N GLY A 28 -6.63 4.54 35.53
CA GLY A 28 -7.35 5.21 36.62
C GLY A 28 -8.18 6.43 36.20
N ILE A 29 -8.24 6.76 34.90
CA ILE A 29 -9.06 7.86 34.38
C ILE A 29 -9.99 7.39 33.26
N ARG A 30 -11.10 8.09 33.06
CA ARG A 30 -12.00 7.86 31.92
C ARG A 30 -11.30 8.30 30.64
N ALA A 31 -11.29 7.45 29.62
CA ALA A 31 -10.56 7.70 28.38
C ALA A 31 -11.34 7.23 27.15
N TYR A 32 -11.03 7.83 26.01
CA TYR A 32 -11.41 7.29 24.70
C TYR A 32 -10.24 6.50 24.12
N VAL A 33 -10.48 5.25 23.75
CA VAL A 33 -9.44 4.34 23.25
C VAL A 33 -9.86 3.80 21.89
N SER A 34 -8.95 3.89 20.92
CA SER A 34 -9.12 3.40 19.55
C SER A 34 -7.87 2.62 19.14
N GLY A 35 -8.02 1.58 18.32
CA GLY A 35 -6.92 0.74 17.82
C GLY A 35 -6.92 -0.71 18.30
N ALA A 36 -6.00 -1.51 17.76
CA ALA A 36 -5.90 -2.93 18.05
C ALA A 36 -5.24 -3.18 19.43
N VAL A 37 -5.76 -4.15 20.19
CA VAL A 37 -5.33 -4.47 21.57
C VAL A 37 -3.88 -4.99 21.63
N ASP A 38 -3.38 -5.55 20.53
CA ASP A 38 -2.04 -6.11 20.39
C ASP A 38 -1.01 -5.11 19.81
N SER A 39 -1.42 -3.87 19.54
CA SER A 39 -0.53 -2.81 19.05
C SER A 39 0.67 -2.61 19.99
N LYS A 40 1.88 -2.57 19.42
CA LYS A 40 3.13 -2.37 20.17
C LYS A 40 3.49 -0.90 20.38
N ALA A 41 2.82 0.00 19.66
CA ALA A 41 2.98 1.45 19.79
C ALA A 41 1.65 2.08 20.25
N ALA A 42 1.74 3.16 21.02
CA ALA A 42 0.59 3.91 21.52
C ALA A 42 0.82 5.42 21.39
N VAL A 43 -0.26 6.16 21.14
CA VAL A 43 -0.28 7.63 21.14
C VAL A 43 -1.26 8.09 22.20
N VAL A 44 -0.81 8.96 23.11
CA VAL A 44 -1.67 9.57 24.14
C VAL A 44 -2.02 10.99 23.70
N LEU A 45 -3.32 11.25 23.50
CA LEU A 45 -3.83 12.58 23.22
C LEU A 45 -4.37 13.19 24.51
N VAL A 46 -3.73 14.27 24.98
CA VAL A 46 -4.17 15.02 26.16
C VAL A 46 -5.15 16.10 25.71
N SER A 47 -6.40 16.00 26.17
CA SER A 47 -7.47 16.92 25.78
C SER A 47 -7.37 18.28 26.46
N ASP A 48 -7.99 19.30 25.87
CA ASP A 48 -8.25 20.56 26.57
C ASP A 48 -9.46 20.44 27.54
N ILE A 49 -9.95 21.57 28.04
CA ILE A 49 -11.10 21.65 28.98
C ILE A 49 -12.38 20.95 28.49
N TYR A 50 -12.55 20.74 27.18
CA TYR A 50 -13.69 20.06 26.56
C TYR A 50 -13.57 18.53 26.54
N GLY A 51 -12.45 17.98 27.01
CA GLY A 51 -12.26 16.54 27.09
C GLY A 51 -12.18 15.86 25.71
N PHE A 52 -12.26 14.53 25.70
CA PHE A 52 -12.25 13.74 24.46
C PHE A 52 -13.57 13.84 23.67
N GLU A 53 -14.58 14.60 24.12
CA GLU A 53 -15.82 14.83 23.35
C GLU A 53 -15.63 15.85 22.23
N ALA A 54 -14.52 16.59 22.24
CA ALA A 54 -14.07 17.40 21.12
C ALA A 54 -13.78 16.51 19.89
N PRO A 55 -14.50 16.67 18.76
CA PRO A 55 -14.47 15.70 17.65
C PRO A 55 -13.09 15.44 17.06
N ASN A 56 -12.21 16.43 17.03
CA ASN A 56 -10.90 16.29 16.43
C ASN A 56 -9.99 15.31 17.19
N LEU A 57 -10.11 15.22 18.52
CA LEU A 57 -9.28 14.30 19.31
C LEU A 57 -9.64 12.84 19.01
N ARG A 58 -10.95 12.51 18.94
CA ARG A 58 -11.39 11.16 18.56
C ARG A 58 -11.04 10.85 17.12
N LYS A 59 -11.22 11.80 16.19
CA LYS A 59 -10.81 11.64 14.78
C LYS A 59 -9.31 11.39 14.63
N ILE A 60 -8.46 12.07 15.39
CA ILE A 60 -7.01 11.81 15.37
C ILE A 60 -6.75 10.39 15.88
N ALA A 61 -7.33 10.01 17.03
CA ALA A 61 -7.18 8.66 17.58
C ALA A 61 -7.64 7.59 16.58
N ASP A 62 -8.80 7.76 15.94
CA ASP A 62 -9.35 6.81 14.98
C ASP A 62 -8.52 6.74 13.70
N LYS A 63 -8.06 7.87 13.15
CA LYS A 63 -7.19 7.87 11.97
C LYS A 63 -5.85 7.20 12.24
N VAL A 64 -5.28 7.41 13.43
CA VAL A 64 -4.03 6.73 13.84
C VAL A 64 -4.27 5.24 14.07
N ALA A 65 -5.42 4.88 14.64
CA ALA A 65 -5.84 3.51 14.92
C ALA A 65 -6.37 2.76 13.69
N SER A 66 -6.62 3.46 12.59
CA SER A 66 -7.39 2.99 11.45
C SER A 66 -6.80 1.69 10.89
N PRO A 67 -7.57 0.59 10.90
CA PRO A 67 -7.12 -0.67 10.31
C PRO A 67 -6.87 -0.54 8.81
N ILE A 68 -6.05 -1.45 8.27
CA ILE A 68 -5.76 -1.53 6.83
C ILE A 68 -7.04 -1.59 5.98
N GLN A 69 -8.13 -2.17 6.49
CA GLN A 69 -9.42 -2.24 5.79
C GLN A 69 -10.09 -0.88 5.61
N VAL A 70 -9.93 0.05 6.56
CA VAL A 70 -10.45 1.42 6.44
C VAL A 70 -9.57 2.20 5.47
N TRP A 71 -8.24 2.04 5.56
CA TRP A 71 -7.32 2.62 4.58
C TRP A 71 -7.67 2.16 3.15
N LEU A 72 -7.91 0.86 2.94
CA LEU A 72 -8.29 0.30 1.63
C LEU A 72 -9.62 0.85 1.09
N LYS A 73 -10.57 1.23 1.96
CA LYS A 73 -11.83 1.88 1.52
C LYS A 73 -11.59 3.30 1.02
N GLU A 74 -10.63 4.02 1.60
CA GLU A 74 -10.28 5.39 1.20
C GLU A 74 -9.28 5.42 0.02
N HIS A 75 -8.55 4.32 -0.19
CA HIS A 75 -7.48 4.18 -1.17
C HIS A 75 -7.80 3.01 -2.11
N ASP A 76 -8.81 3.22 -2.96
CA ASP A 76 -9.18 2.28 -4.02
C ASP A 76 -8.12 2.27 -5.15
N THR A 77 -7.85 1.09 -5.70
CA THR A 77 -6.84 0.91 -6.76
C THR A 77 -7.19 1.62 -8.08
N GLU A 78 -8.48 1.78 -8.39
CA GLU A 78 -8.98 2.53 -9.54
C GLU A 78 -8.68 4.01 -9.37
N LYS A 79 -8.96 4.57 -8.19
CA LYS A 79 -8.63 5.96 -7.89
C LYS A 79 -7.12 6.21 -8.00
N ALA A 80 -6.31 5.32 -7.44
CA ALA A 80 -4.85 5.46 -7.53
C ALA A 80 -4.30 5.26 -8.95
N PHE A 81 -4.94 4.40 -9.75
CA PHE A 81 -4.66 4.29 -11.18
C PHE A 81 -4.93 5.62 -11.91
N GLU A 82 -6.07 6.27 -11.65
CA GLU A 82 -6.37 7.59 -12.24
C GLU A 82 -5.42 8.68 -11.74
N GLU A 83 -5.04 8.67 -10.46
CA GLU A 83 -4.08 9.62 -9.88
C GLU A 83 -2.64 9.44 -10.40
N ALA A 84 -2.26 8.23 -10.83
CA ALA A 84 -0.94 7.98 -11.41
C ALA A 84 -0.78 8.55 -12.83
N LYS A 85 -1.85 8.63 -13.62
CA LYS A 85 -1.81 9.15 -15.00
C LYS A 85 -1.24 10.57 -15.12
N PRO A 86 -1.71 11.59 -14.36
CA PRO A 86 -1.14 12.93 -14.47
C PRO A 86 0.34 12.99 -14.04
N VAL A 87 0.79 12.13 -13.13
CA VAL A 87 2.21 12.02 -12.77
C VAL A 87 3.03 11.48 -13.93
N ILE A 88 2.55 10.42 -14.59
CA ILE A 88 3.20 9.84 -15.78
C ILE A 88 3.22 10.86 -16.93
N ALA A 89 2.14 11.60 -17.12
CA ALA A 89 2.09 12.67 -18.12
C ALA A 89 3.12 13.76 -17.83
N ALA A 90 3.21 14.22 -16.58
CA ALA A 90 4.20 15.23 -16.17
C ALA A 90 5.65 14.74 -16.37
N LEU A 91 5.94 13.46 -16.11
CA LEU A 91 7.27 12.88 -16.39
C LEU A 91 7.61 12.94 -17.89
N LYS A 92 6.65 12.59 -18.76
CA LYS A 92 6.81 12.67 -20.22
C LYS A 92 7.01 14.12 -20.69
N GLU A 93 6.26 15.07 -20.12
CA GLU A 93 6.43 16.51 -20.39
C GLU A 93 7.81 17.04 -19.97
N GLN A 94 8.38 16.48 -18.89
CA GLN A 94 9.74 16.80 -18.44
C GLN A 94 10.85 16.10 -19.27
N GLY A 95 10.47 15.35 -20.31
CA GLY A 95 11.41 14.76 -21.26
C GLY A 95 11.73 13.29 -21.03
N ALA A 96 11.01 12.58 -20.15
CA ALA A 96 11.16 11.13 -20.03
C ALA A 96 10.72 10.43 -21.34
N SER A 97 11.65 9.71 -21.98
CA SER A 97 11.40 8.90 -23.19
C SER A 97 10.58 7.65 -22.91
N SER A 98 10.72 7.09 -21.71
CA SER A 98 10.02 5.91 -21.24
C SER A 98 9.76 6.00 -19.73
N VAL A 99 8.67 5.38 -19.28
CA VAL A 99 8.22 5.35 -17.89
C VAL A 99 7.91 3.90 -17.53
N GLY A 100 8.61 3.36 -16.55
CA GLY A 100 8.24 2.10 -15.91
C GLY A 100 7.55 2.33 -14.57
N ALA A 101 6.87 1.31 -14.06
CA ALA A 101 6.32 1.35 -12.71
C ALA A 101 6.53 0.03 -11.98
N ALA A 102 6.91 0.10 -10.70
CA ALA A 102 6.97 -1.03 -9.80
C ALA A 102 5.90 -0.90 -8.72
N GLY A 103 5.12 -1.96 -8.51
CA GLY A 103 4.01 -2.00 -7.58
C GLY A 103 4.23 -3.07 -6.53
N TYR A 104 4.05 -2.72 -5.27
CA TYR A 104 4.28 -3.59 -4.12
C TYR A 104 2.94 -3.89 -3.43
N CYS A 105 2.62 -5.15 -3.17
CA CYS A 105 1.34 -5.54 -2.52
C CYS A 105 0.15 -5.00 -3.33
N TRP A 106 -0.68 -4.18 -2.70
CA TRP A 106 -1.80 -3.46 -3.30
C TRP A 106 -1.39 -2.61 -4.51
N GLY A 107 -0.18 -2.04 -4.50
CA GLY A 107 0.33 -1.23 -5.61
C GLY A 107 0.54 -2.03 -6.91
N ALA A 108 0.68 -3.36 -6.82
CA ALA A 108 0.75 -4.22 -8.00
C ALA A 108 -0.54 -4.16 -8.83
N LYS A 109 -1.71 -4.00 -8.19
CA LYS A 109 -2.98 -3.82 -8.90
C LYS A 109 -2.99 -2.54 -9.71
N VAL A 110 -2.46 -1.45 -9.15
CA VAL A 110 -2.33 -0.16 -9.85
C VAL A 110 -1.42 -0.31 -11.07
N VAL A 111 -0.24 -0.93 -10.89
CA VAL A 111 0.72 -1.12 -11.99
C VAL A 111 0.18 -1.99 -13.11
N VAL A 112 -0.53 -3.08 -12.81
CA VAL A 112 -1.12 -3.90 -13.87
C VAL A 112 -2.25 -3.16 -14.59
N GLN A 113 -3.05 -2.30 -13.93
CA GLN A 113 -4.00 -1.43 -14.62
C GLN A 113 -3.30 -0.41 -15.54
N LEU A 114 -2.21 0.20 -15.09
CA LEU A 114 -1.39 1.08 -15.93
C LEU A 114 -0.83 0.34 -17.16
N ALA A 115 -0.39 -0.90 -16.99
CA ALA A 115 0.06 -1.75 -18.09
C ALA A 115 -1.07 -2.10 -19.07
N LYS A 116 -2.30 -2.35 -18.58
CA LYS A 116 -3.50 -2.57 -19.43
C LYS A 116 -3.88 -1.32 -20.21
N ALA A 117 -3.77 -0.15 -19.60
CA ALA A 117 -4.03 1.13 -20.23
C ALA A 117 -2.89 1.57 -21.19
N HIS A 118 -1.74 0.89 -21.16
CA HIS A 118 -0.53 1.25 -21.90
C HIS A 118 0.03 2.63 -21.50
N GLU A 119 -0.12 3.00 -20.22
CA GLU A 119 0.44 4.25 -19.69
C GLU A 119 1.95 4.15 -19.44
N ILE A 120 2.43 2.94 -19.17
CA ILE A 120 3.83 2.59 -18.85
C ILE A 120 4.42 1.62 -19.88
N GLN A 121 5.74 1.68 -20.06
CA GLN A 121 6.51 0.84 -20.98
C GLN A 121 7.01 -0.46 -20.36
N ALA A 122 7.10 -0.56 -19.03
CA ALA A 122 7.42 -1.80 -18.33
C ALA A 122 6.84 -1.79 -16.91
N GLY A 123 6.35 -2.93 -16.43
CA GLY A 123 5.82 -3.09 -15.08
C GLY A 123 6.56 -4.15 -14.27
N VAL A 124 6.67 -3.95 -12.95
CA VAL A 124 7.14 -4.96 -11.99
C VAL A 124 6.10 -5.10 -10.87
N LEU A 125 5.66 -6.33 -10.60
CA LEU A 125 4.69 -6.66 -9.56
C LEU A 125 5.38 -7.44 -8.45
N CYS A 126 5.61 -6.80 -7.30
CA CYS A 126 6.25 -7.41 -6.13
C CYS A 126 5.18 -7.85 -5.12
N HIS A 127 5.17 -9.15 -4.75
CA HIS A 127 4.19 -9.78 -3.86
C HIS A 127 2.76 -9.26 -4.11
N PRO A 128 2.19 -9.48 -5.30
CA PRO A 128 0.98 -8.79 -5.74
C PRO A 128 -0.24 -9.05 -4.84
N SER A 129 -1.13 -8.08 -4.73
CA SER A 129 -2.45 -8.23 -4.11
C SER A 129 -3.55 -7.68 -5.00
N PHE A 130 -4.73 -8.30 -4.96
CA PHE A 130 -5.92 -7.92 -5.77
C PHE A 130 -5.76 -8.02 -7.29
N VAL A 131 -4.64 -8.56 -7.78
CA VAL A 131 -4.37 -8.83 -9.19
C VAL A 131 -5.05 -10.13 -9.60
N THR A 132 -5.81 -10.10 -10.70
CA THR A 132 -6.44 -11.29 -11.27
C THR A 132 -5.67 -11.78 -12.50
N VAL A 133 -5.97 -13.00 -12.94
CA VAL A 133 -5.40 -13.57 -14.16
C VAL A 133 -5.78 -12.72 -15.38
N ASP A 134 -7.01 -12.20 -15.42
CA ASP A 134 -7.48 -11.33 -16.50
C ASP A 134 -6.74 -9.99 -16.54
N ASP A 135 -6.37 -9.43 -15.38
CA ASP A 135 -5.55 -8.22 -15.37
C ASP A 135 -4.21 -8.43 -16.08
N VAL A 136 -3.53 -9.53 -15.75
CA VAL A 136 -2.25 -9.89 -16.36
C VAL A 136 -2.44 -10.25 -17.84
N LYS A 137 -3.56 -10.90 -18.18
CA LYS A 137 -3.94 -11.22 -19.57
C LYS A 137 -4.19 -9.98 -20.43
N GLU A 138 -4.57 -8.86 -19.85
CA GLU A 138 -4.81 -7.63 -20.59
C GLU A 138 -3.60 -6.68 -20.63
N ALA A 139 -2.53 -6.95 -19.86
CA ALA A 139 -1.32 -6.13 -19.86
C ALA A 139 -0.70 -6.00 -21.28
N LYS A 140 -0.36 -4.76 -21.67
CA LYS A 140 0.12 -4.41 -23.03
C LYS A 140 1.62 -4.11 -23.10
N CYS A 141 2.33 -4.14 -21.98
CA CYS A 141 3.77 -3.90 -21.91
C CYS A 141 4.47 -5.03 -21.13
N PRO A 142 5.80 -5.16 -21.23
CA PRO A 142 6.56 -6.16 -20.48
C PRO A 142 6.30 -6.13 -18.97
N ILE A 143 6.00 -7.30 -18.38
CA ILE A 143 5.73 -7.46 -16.95
C ILE A 143 6.70 -8.43 -16.30
N ALA A 144 7.32 -8.01 -15.19
CA ALA A 144 7.93 -8.92 -14.22
C ALA A 144 7.00 -9.15 -13.02
N ILE A 145 6.97 -10.37 -12.50
CA ILE A 145 6.22 -10.74 -11.29
C ILE A 145 7.16 -11.46 -10.33
N LEU A 146 7.36 -10.88 -9.16
CA LEU A 146 8.10 -11.47 -8.06
C LEU A 146 7.08 -11.94 -7.01
N GLY A 147 6.91 -13.25 -6.87
CA GLY A 147 6.02 -13.90 -5.90
C GLY A 147 6.75 -14.47 -4.69
N ALA A 148 6.05 -14.57 -3.56
CA ALA A 148 6.55 -15.23 -2.35
C ALA A 148 6.05 -16.68 -2.30
N GLU A 149 6.87 -17.60 -1.80
CA GLU A 149 6.44 -18.98 -1.54
C GLU A 149 5.36 -19.05 -0.45
N ILE A 150 5.52 -18.25 0.62
CA ILE A 150 4.64 -18.26 1.80
C ILE A 150 3.69 -17.06 1.72
N ASP A 151 2.81 -17.05 0.70
CA ASP A 151 1.89 -15.95 0.43
C ASP A 151 0.45 -16.43 0.28
N ARG A 152 -0.47 -15.81 1.02
CA ARG A 152 -1.92 -16.11 0.93
C ARG A 152 -2.66 -15.18 -0.02
N MET A 153 -2.10 -14.01 -0.32
CA MET A 153 -2.69 -13.02 -1.22
C MET A 153 -2.44 -13.39 -2.67
N SER A 154 -1.21 -13.82 -2.96
CA SER A 154 -0.81 -14.34 -4.27
C SER A 154 -0.03 -15.65 -4.11
N PRO A 155 -0.71 -16.77 -3.79
CA PRO A 155 -0.03 -18.05 -3.60
C PRO A 155 0.70 -18.50 -4.87
N PRO A 156 1.72 -19.39 -4.75
CA PRO A 156 2.50 -19.88 -5.88
C PRO A 156 1.67 -20.37 -7.08
N GLU A 157 0.53 -20.99 -6.83
CA GLU A 157 -0.39 -21.48 -7.86
C GLU A 157 -0.97 -20.33 -8.69
N LEU A 158 -1.30 -19.20 -8.06
CA LEU A 158 -1.79 -18.01 -8.75
C LEU A 158 -0.66 -17.34 -9.55
N VAL A 159 0.54 -17.25 -8.97
CA VAL A 159 1.72 -16.68 -9.67
C VAL A 159 2.07 -17.50 -10.92
N LYS A 160 1.97 -18.84 -10.84
CA LYS A 160 2.13 -19.73 -12.00
C LYS A 160 1.05 -19.53 -13.07
N GLN A 161 -0.20 -19.24 -12.67
CA GLN A 161 -1.25 -18.88 -13.64
C GLN A 161 -0.93 -17.57 -14.36
N PHE A 162 -0.37 -16.58 -13.65
CA PHE A 162 0.09 -15.34 -14.28
C PHE A 162 1.20 -15.62 -15.31
N GLU A 163 2.18 -16.45 -14.95
CA GLU A 163 3.25 -16.88 -15.85
C GLU A 163 2.72 -17.60 -17.09
N GLN A 164 1.76 -18.50 -16.92
CA GLN A 164 1.14 -19.21 -18.04
C GLN A 164 0.45 -18.25 -19.02
N VAL A 165 -0.25 -17.24 -18.51
CA VAL A 165 -0.88 -16.23 -19.36
C VAL A 165 0.15 -15.34 -20.06
N LEU A 166 1.18 -14.90 -19.35
CA LEU A 166 2.25 -14.08 -19.92
C LEU A 166 3.04 -14.85 -21.00
N SER A 167 3.38 -16.12 -20.75
CA SER A 167 4.08 -16.97 -21.71
C SER A 167 3.27 -17.27 -22.98
N SER A 168 1.94 -17.22 -22.91
CA SER A 168 1.06 -17.36 -24.07
C SER A 168 0.98 -16.12 -24.97
N LYS A 169 1.49 -14.96 -24.51
CA LYS A 169 1.47 -13.71 -25.26
C LYS A 169 2.69 -13.57 -26.17
N SER A 170 2.45 -13.27 -27.45
CA SER A 170 3.49 -12.87 -28.38
C SER A 170 3.81 -11.37 -28.24
N GLY A 171 5.08 -11.01 -28.38
CA GLY A 171 5.52 -9.60 -28.47
C GLY A 171 5.65 -8.84 -27.14
N ILE A 172 5.34 -9.46 -26.00
CA ILE A 172 5.50 -8.87 -24.67
C ILE A 172 6.49 -9.72 -23.86
N GLY A 173 7.55 -9.07 -23.35
CA GLY A 173 8.52 -9.74 -22.47
C GLY A 173 7.91 -10.05 -21.11
N TYR A 174 8.30 -11.18 -20.51
CA TYR A 174 7.94 -11.48 -19.12
C TYR A 174 9.12 -12.04 -18.32
N PHE A 175 9.02 -11.90 -17.01
CA PHE A 175 9.89 -12.56 -16.03
C PHE A 175 9.06 -12.91 -14.80
N VAL A 176 9.01 -14.18 -14.41
CA VAL A 176 8.28 -14.59 -13.21
C VAL A 176 9.22 -15.39 -12.33
N LYS A 177 9.23 -15.06 -11.03
CA LYS A 177 10.06 -15.75 -10.05
C LYS A 177 9.32 -15.86 -8.73
N ILE A 178 9.33 -17.06 -8.16
CA ILE A 178 8.79 -17.32 -6.81
C ILE A 178 10.00 -17.50 -5.88
N PHE A 179 10.08 -16.62 -4.88
CA PHE A 179 11.17 -16.63 -3.91
C PHE A 179 10.88 -17.63 -2.80
N PRO A 180 11.80 -18.57 -2.51
CA PRO A 180 11.60 -19.57 -1.47
C PRO A 180 11.77 -18.95 -0.07
N GLY A 181 11.01 -19.47 0.89
CA GLY A 181 11.13 -19.14 2.31
C GLY A 181 10.73 -17.72 2.71
N VAL A 182 10.21 -16.91 1.80
CA VAL A 182 9.79 -15.54 2.07
C VAL A 182 8.27 -15.40 2.13
N GLU A 183 7.81 -14.44 2.93
CA GLU A 183 6.40 -14.11 3.12
C GLU A 183 5.97 -12.87 2.34
N HIS A 184 4.66 -12.61 2.28
CA HIS A 184 4.12 -11.41 1.68
C HIS A 184 4.79 -10.12 2.21
N GLY A 185 5.23 -9.24 1.30
CA GLY A 185 5.90 -7.99 1.67
C GLY A 185 7.43 -8.09 1.82
N TRP A 186 8.05 -9.25 1.60
CA TRP A 186 9.48 -9.46 1.85
C TRP A 186 10.41 -8.48 1.12
N THR A 187 9.99 -7.89 0.00
CA THR A 187 10.84 -6.97 -0.77
C THR A 187 11.02 -5.62 -0.09
N VAL A 188 10.13 -5.25 0.84
CA VAL A 188 10.15 -3.93 1.52
C VAL A 188 9.90 -3.98 3.03
N ARG A 189 9.54 -5.14 3.58
CA ARG A 189 9.23 -5.34 5.02
C ARG A 189 10.06 -6.45 5.67
N TYR A 190 11.21 -6.78 5.08
CA TYR A 190 12.14 -7.74 5.65
C TYR A 190 12.83 -7.19 6.91
N LYS A 191 13.32 -8.10 7.75
CA LYS A 191 14.11 -7.75 8.94
C LYS A 191 15.56 -7.51 8.55
N ASN A 192 16.08 -6.32 8.81
CA ASN A 192 17.45 -5.94 8.46
C ASN A 192 18.53 -6.71 9.24
N ASP A 193 18.18 -7.32 10.36
CA ASP A 193 19.07 -8.16 11.18
C ASP A 193 19.03 -9.65 10.81
N ASP A 194 18.21 -10.04 9.83
CA ASP A 194 18.17 -11.39 9.26
C ASP A 194 18.86 -11.39 7.89
N ALA A 195 20.08 -11.96 7.85
CA ALA A 195 20.89 -12.00 6.64
C ALA A 195 20.23 -12.75 5.47
N ALA A 196 19.40 -13.76 5.73
CA ALA A 196 18.67 -14.46 4.68
C ALA A 196 17.54 -13.60 4.12
N ALA A 197 16.82 -12.89 4.99
CA ALA A 197 15.76 -11.97 4.57
C ALA A 197 16.32 -10.78 3.77
N VAL A 198 17.45 -10.21 4.20
CA VAL A 198 18.17 -9.15 3.48
C VAL A 198 18.58 -9.64 2.09
N LYS A 199 19.24 -10.81 2.02
CA LYS A 199 19.69 -11.37 0.74
C LYS A 199 18.54 -11.56 -0.26
N SER A 200 17.42 -12.12 0.18
CA SER A 200 16.25 -12.32 -0.69
C SER A 200 15.60 -11.01 -1.14
N ALA A 201 15.64 -9.97 -0.31
CA ALA A 201 15.15 -8.64 -0.69
C ALA A 201 16.09 -7.92 -1.65
N GLU A 202 17.41 -8.02 -1.45
CA GLU A 202 18.42 -7.49 -2.36
C GLU A 202 18.37 -8.18 -3.73
N GLU A 203 18.13 -9.49 -3.75
CA GLU A 203 17.93 -10.25 -4.99
C GLU A 203 16.67 -9.79 -5.74
N ALA A 204 15.56 -9.52 -5.04
CA ALA A 204 14.36 -8.96 -5.65
C ALA A 204 14.57 -7.52 -6.18
N LEU A 205 15.38 -6.72 -5.49
CA LEU A 205 15.79 -5.38 -5.96
C LEU A 205 16.63 -5.47 -7.24
N ALA A 206 17.57 -6.42 -7.29
CA ALA A 206 18.39 -6.67 -8.48
C ALA A 206 17.51 -7.10 -9.66
N ASP A 207 16.63 -8.09 -9.47
CA ASP A 207 15.71 -8.56 -10.51
C ASP A 207 14.80 -7.42 -11.04
N THR A 208 14.33 -6.54 -10.15
CA THR A 208 13.52 -5.36 -10.51
C THR A 208 14.33 -4.36 -11.35
N THR A 209 15.56 -4.08 -10.95
CA THR A 209 16.45 -3.12 -11.61
C THR A 209 16.89 -3.63 -12.97
N ASP A 210 17.28 -4.90 -13.06
CA ASP A 210 17.63 -5.57 -14.31
C ASP A 210 16.45 -5.59 -15.29
N TRP A 211 15.23 -5.80 -14.78
CA TRP A 211 14.03 -5.71 -15.59
C TRP A 211 13.84 -4.33 -16.22
N PHE A 212 13.98 -3.26 -15.44
CA PHE A 212 13.86 -1.91 -15.98
C PHE A 212 15.00 -1.54 -16.92
N ASN A 213 16.25 -1.86 -16.58
CA ASN A 213 17.40 -1.63 -17.45
C ASN A 213 17.24 -2.31 -18.83
N LYS A 214 16.56 -3.45 -18.87
CA LYS A 214 16.29 -4.19 -20.10
C LYS A 214 15.14 -3.58 -20.92
N ASN A 215 14.09 -3.08 -20.28
CA ASN A 215 12.82 -2.76 -20.93
C ASN A 215 12.53 -1.26 -21.04
N LEU A 216 13.20 -0.41 -20.26
CA LEU A 216 13.15 1.04 -20.39
C LEU A 216 14.38 1.50 -21.18
N LYS A 217 14.16 2.32 -22.20
CA LYS A 217 15.18 2.87 -23.09
C LYS A 217 15.09 4.39 -23.16
#